data_AF-A0A3A4VTM4-F1
#
_entry.id   AF-A0A3A4VTM4-F1
#
_cell.length_a   1.000
_cell.length_b   1.000
_cell.length_c   1.000
_cell.angle_alpha   90.00
_cell.angle_beta   90.00
_cell.angle_gamma   90.00
#
_symmetry.space_group_name_H-M   'P 1'
#
loop_
_entity.id
_entity.type
_entity.pdbx_description
1 polymer ?
#
loop_
_entity_poly.entity_id
_entity_poly.type
_entity_poly.pdbx_seq_one_letter_code
_entity_poly.pdbx_strand_id
1 'polypeptide(L)'
;SAAVRHDLLWLVIIAVINSVISAYYYLRVVKVMWLSEPASGEKVPSSGALRLALIVASLGVLVLGVIPGAAMKLAQLASQMFQF
;
A
#
# COMPACT_ATOMS: atom_id res chain seq x y z
N SER A 1 2.60 11.84 -14.60
CA SER A 1 1.35 11.64 -15.38
C SER A 1 1.57 10.84 -16.65
N ALA A 2 1.85 9.54 -16.57
CA ALA A 2 2.05 8.71 -17.77
C ALA A 2 0.73 8.37 -18.48
N ALA A 3 -0.34 8.04 -17.74
CA ALA A 3 -1.62 7.61 -18.31
C ALA A 3 -2.48 8.76 -18.91
N VAL A 4 -2.46 9.95 -18.32
CA VAL A 4 -3.27 11.10 -18.79
C VAL A 4 -2.83 11.60 -20.18
N ARG A 5 -1.60 11.25 -20.61
CA ARG A 5 -1.01 11.71 -21.88
C ARG A 5 -1.37 10.86 -23.10
N HIS A 6 -2.14 9.77 -22.96
CA HIS A 6 -2.40 8.78 -24.02
C HIS A 6 -3.88 8.45 -24.23
N ASP A 7 -4.81 9.39 -24.02
CA ASP A 7 -6.27 9.16 -24.12
C ASP A 7 -6.84 8.09 -23.16
N LEU A 8 -6.05 7.64 -22.18
CA LEU A 8 -6.44 6.64 -21.19
C LEU A 8 -7.17 7.25 -19.98
N LEU A 9 -7.80 8.42 -20.16
CA LEU A 9 -8.46 9.13 -19.06
C LEU A 9 -9.57 8.27 -18.43
N TRP A 10 -10.28 7.46 -19.23
CA TRP A 10 -11.28 6.53 -18.74
C TRP A 10 -10.71 5.46 -17.78
N LEU A 11 -9.48 4.97 -18.01
CA LEU A 11 -8.80 4.04 -17.10
C LEU A 11 -8.45 4.73 -15.78
N VAL A 12 -8.05 6.00 -15.83
CA VAL A 12 -7.78 6.79 -14.62
C VAL A 12 -9.07 6.95 -13.80
N ILE A 13 -10.20 7.25 -14.45
CA ILE A 13 -11.50 7.33 -13.76
C ILE A 13 -11.84 6.01 -13.07
N ILE A 14 -11.74 4.89 -13.80
CA ILE A 14 -12.02 3.55 -13.23
C ILE A 14 -11.08 3.25 -12.06
N ALA A 15 -9.79 3.59 -12.17
CA ALA A 15 -8.81 3.38 -11.11
C ALA A 15 -9.15 4.20 -9.85
N VAL A 16 -9.55 5.46 -10.01
CA VAL A 16 -9.94 6.33 -8.90
C VAL A 16 -11.22 5.84 -8.23
N ILE A 17 -12.23 5.45 -9.00
CA ILE A 17 -13.49 4.89 -8.46
C ILE A 17 -13.19 3.63 -7.65
N ASN A 18 -12.39 2.71 -8.20
CA ASN A 18 -11.98 1.50 -7.47
C ASN A 18 -11.19 1.84 -6.20
N SER A 19 -10.31 2.83 -6.24
CA SER A 19 -9.55 3.27 -5.05
C SER A 19 -10.47 3.77 -3.94
N VAL A 20 -11.50 4.54 -4.26
CA VAL A 20 -12.48 5.03 -3.27
C VAL A 20 -13.29 3.87 -2.68
N ILE A 21 -13.75 2.93 -3.52
CA ILE A 21 -14.46 1.74 -3.07
C ILE A 21 -13.57 0.90 -2.13
N SER A 22 -12.31 0.66 -2.51
CA SER A 22 -11.33 -0.04 -1.68
C SER A 22 -11.05 0.70 -0.36
N ALA A 23 -10.97 2.03 -0.37
CA ALA A 23 -10.76 2.82 0.83
C ALA A 23 -11.88 2.60 1.84
N TYR A 24 -13.14 2.51 1.42
CA TYR A 24 -14.26 2.16 2.31
C TYR A 24 -14.04 0.80 2.99
N TYR A 25 -13.63 -0.23 2.23
CA TYR A 25 -13.37 -1.56 2.81
C TYR A 25 -12.20 -1.56 3.80
N TYR A 26 -11.10 -0.86 3.49
CA TYR A 26 -9.97 -0.74 4.42
C TYR A 26 -10.33 0.05 5.68
N LEU A 27 -11.05 1.16 5.55
CA LEU A 27 -11.48 1.96 6.71
C LEU A 27 -12.45 1.18 7.59
N ARG A 28 -13.29 0.31 7.02
CA ARG A 28 -14.16 -0.57 7.82
C ARG A 28 -13.35 -1.50 8.73
N VAL A 29 -12.23 -2.04 8.25
CA VAL A 29 -11.34 -2.88 9.06
C VAL A 29 -10.71 -2.07 10.20
N VAL A 30 -10.19 -0.87 9.90
CA VAL A 30 -9.62 0.03 10.91
C VAL A 30 -10.66 0.42 11.96
N LYS A 31 -11.89 0.72 11.53
CA LYS A 31 -13.02 1.01 12.42
C LYS A 31 -13.29 -0.15 13.37
N VAL A 32 -13.34 -1.38 12.89
CA VAL A 32 -13.56 -2.54 13.76
C VAL A 32 -12.39 -2.71 14.73
N MET A 33 -11.17 -2.50 14.28
CA MET A 33 -9.97 -2.66 15.11
C MET A 33 -9.89 -1.66 16.28
N TRP A 34 -10.38 -0.42 16.11
CA TRP A 34 -10.27 0.64 17.12
C TRP A 34 -11.56 0.99 17.85
N LEU A 35 -12.72 0.82 17.20
CA LEU A 35 -14.00 1.32 17.69
C LEU A 35 -15.01 0.21 18.03
N SER A 36 -14.66 -1.06 17.81
CA SER A 36 -15.51 -2.19 18.20
C SER A 36 -14.98 -2.86 19.46
N GLU A 37 -15.90 -3.45 20.20
CA GLU A 37 -15.57 -4.16 21.43
C GLU A 37 -14.83 -5.47 21.10
N PRO A 38 -13.77 -5.84 21.85
CA PRO A 38 -13.02 -7.06 21.57
C PRO A 38 -13.91 -8.30 21.69
N ALA A 39 -13.85 -9.19 20.69
CA ALA A 39 -14.58 -10.45 20.75
C ALA A 39 -14.06 -11.40 21.84
N SER A 40 -12.80 -11.22 22.25
CA SER A 40 -12.12 -11.98 23.31
C SER A 40 -11.03 -11.10 23.93
N GLY A 41 -10.78 -11.28 25.23
CA GLY A 41 -9.69 -10.63 25.96
C GLY A 41 -8.35 -11.36 25.83
N GLU A 42 -8.31 -12.48 25.12
CA GLU A 42 -7.07 -13.23 24.90
C GLU A 42 -6.14 -12.48 23.96
N LYS A 43 -4.85 -12.47 24.31
CA LYS A 43 -3.84 -11.87 23.44
C LYS A 43 -3.64 -12.74 22.22
N VAL A 44 -3.60 -12.11 21.03
CA VAL A 44 -3.21 -12.80 19.81
C VAL A 44 -1.75 -13.25 19.93
N PRO A 45 -1.46 -14.56 19.88
CA PRO A 45 -0.10 -15.05 19.96
C PRO A 45 0.71 -14.55 18.76
N SER A 46 1.88 -13.98 19.03
CA SER A 46 2.78 -13.45 17.99
C SER A 46 4.20 -13.90 18.26
N SER A 47 4.79 -14.62 17.30
CA SER A 47 6.20 -15.02 17.36
C SER A 47 7.12 -13.82 17.15
N GLY A 48 8.37 -13.92 17.59
CA GLY A 48 9.38 -12.88 17.36
C GLY A 48 9.60 -12.60 15.86
N ALA A 49 9.61 -13.66 15.04
CA ALA A 49 9.73 -13.56 13.60
C ALA A 49 8.55 -12.79 12.96
N LEU A 50 7.31 -13.06 13.39
CA LEU A 50 6.13 -12.35 12.90
C LEU A 50 6.21 -10.86 13.22
N ARG A 51 6.61 -10.50 14.44
CA ARG A 51 6.76 -9.11 14.85
C ARG A 51 7.83 -8.39 14.04
N LEU A 52 8.99 -9.02 13.84
CA LEU A 52 10.06 -8.46 13.02
C LEU A 52 9.61 -8.24 11.58
N ALA A 53 8.92 -9.21 10.98
CA ALA A 53 8.39 -9.10 9.63
C ALA A 53 7.41 -7.92 9.51
N LEU A 54 6.50 -7.75 10.47
CA LEU A 54 5.55 -6.63 10.49
C LEU A 54 6.28 -5.29 10.62
N ILE A 55 7.27 -5.18 11.51
CA ILE A 55 8.05 -3.94 11.68
C ILE A 55 8.76 -3.58 10.38
N VAL A 56 9.44 -4.54 9.76
CA VAL A 56 10.18 -4.31 8.50
C VAL A 56 9.21 -3.93 7.38
N ALA A 57 8.08 -4.61 7.25
CA ALA A 57 7.08 -4.30 6.23
C ALA A 57 6.46 -2.90 6.45
N SER A 58 6.04 -2.57 7.67
CA SER A 58 5.47 -1.26 7.99
C SER A 58 6.49 -0.12 7.78
N LEU A 59 7.74 -0.29 8.22
CA LEU A 59 8.79 0.68 7.96
C LEU A 59 9.07 0.81 6.45
N GLY A 60 9.09 -0.30 5.72
CA GLY A 60 9.25 -0.29 4.26
C GLY A 60 8.16 0.53 3.56
N VAL A 61 6.89 0.33 3.93
CA VAL A 61 5.77 1.13 3.39
C VAL A 61 5.96 2.62 3.68
N LEU A 62 6.36 2.99 4.90
CA LEU A 62 6.57 4.39 5.27
C LEU A 62 7.75 5.02 4.53
N VAL A 63 8.90 4.34 4.49
CA VAL A 63 10.10 4.83 3.80
C VAL A 63 9.84 4.99 2.31
N LEU A 64 9.25 3.99 1.66
CA LEU A 64 8.92 4.04 0.24
C LEU A 64 7.84 5.09 -0.07
N GLY A 65 6.88 5.29 0.83
CA GLY A 65 5.82 6.28 0.67
C GLY A 65 6.28 7.72 0.85
N VAL A 66 7.13 7.99 1.85
CA VAL A 66 7.57 9.35 2.21
C VAL A 66 8.83 9.76 1.44
N ILE A 67 9.79 8.84 1.26
CA ILE A 67 11.09 9.09 0.61
C ILE A 67 11.28 8.09 -0.55
N PRO A 68 10.51 8.21 -1.65
CA PRO A 68 10.53 7.23 -2.74
C PRO A 68 11.80 7.28 -3.62
N GLY A 69 12.65 8.30 -3.45
CA GLY A 69 13.70 8.67 -4.42
C GLY A 69 14.64 7.52 -4.81
N ALA A 70 15.11 6.73 -3.84
CA ALA A 70 16.00 5.60 -4.10
C ALA A 70 15.28 4.49 -4.90
N ALA A 71 14.07 4.13 -4.51
CA ALA A 71 13.27 3.11 -5.19
C ALA A 71 12.89 3.55 -6.62
N MET A 72 12.54 4.83 -6.80
CA MET A 72 12.25 5.39 -8.13
C MET A 72 13.47 5.33 -9.06
N LYS A 73 14.66 5.64 -8.54
CA LYS A 73 15.91 5.58 -9.32
C LYS A 73 16.22 4.14 -9.75
N LEU A 74 16.04 3.16 -8.85
CA LEU A 74 16.19 1.75 -9.18
C LEU A 74 15.18 1.29 -10.24
N ALA A 75 13.91 1.69 -10.12
CA ALA A 75 12.89 1.37 -11.11
C ALA A 75 13.20 1.99 -12.49
N GLN A 76 13.71 3.21 -12.53
CA GLN A 76 14.14 3.88 -13.78
C GLN A 76 15.32 3.15 -14.43
N LEU A 77 16.36 2.82 -13.64
CA LEU A 77 17.51 2.06 -14.13
C LEU A 77 17.08 0.70 -14.70
N ALA A 78 16.23 -0.04 -13.98
CA ALA A 78 15.69 -1.31 -14.45
C ALA A 78 14.91 -1.14 -15.76
N SER A 79 14.05 -0.12 -15.86
CA SER A 79 13.30 0.17 -17.08
C SER A 79 14.20 0.47 -18.28
N GLN A 80 15.33 1.15 -18.08
CA GLN A 80 16.29 1.46 -19.15
C GLN A 80 17.03 0.22 -19.65
N MET A 81 17.25 -0.79 -18.80
CA MET A 81 17.89 -2.05 -19.19
C MET A 81 17.03 -2.90 -20.13
N PHE A 82 15.70 -2.74 -20.12
CA PHE A 82 14.76 -3.50 -20.96
C PHE A 82 14.26 -2.73 -22.20
N GLN A 83 14.69 -1.49 -22.39
CA GLN A 83 14.38 -0.71 -23.58
C GLN A 83 15.43 -1.03 -24.67
N PHE A 84 15.18 -2.10 -25.44
CA PHE A 84 15.66 -2.21 -26.83
C PHE A 84 14.68 -1.46 -27.75
#